data_AF-A0A336JNE4-F1
#
_entry.id   AF-A0A336JNE4-F1
#
_cell.length_a   1.000
_cell.length_b   1.000
_cell.length_c   1.000
_cell.angle_alpha   90.00
_cell.angle_beta   90.00
_cell.angle_gamma   90.00
#
_symmetry.space_group_name_H-M   'P 1'
#
loop_
_entity.id
_entity.type
_entity.pdbx_description
1 polymer ?
#
loop_
_entity_poly.entity_id
_entity_poly.type
_entity_poly.pdbx_seq_one_letter_code
_entity_poly.pdbx_strand_id
1 'polypeptide(L)'
;MDDGVGAFDCLITDVRMPGLSGLDLQDRLRRISPSTPVIFISADTSAATRARAMTGGAAAFLVKPVDGAVLYGHLRAVLDPGGGGPAGPSDE
;
A
#
# COMPACT_ATOMS: atom_id res chain seq x y z
N MET A 1 10.17 -22.30 -18.14
CA MET A 1 9.49 -21.10 -18.66
C MET A 1 9.08 -20.33 -17.42
N ASP A 2 9.73 -19.19 -17.20
CA ASP A 2 9.40 -18.30 -16.08
C ASP A 2 8.10 -17.59 -16.47
N ASP A 3 6.98 -18.03 -15.89
CA ASP A 3 5.64 -17.51 -16.21
C ASP A 3 5.44 -16.11 -15.61
N GLY A 4 6.24 -15.14 -16.03
CA GLY A 4 5.87 -13.76 -16.36
C GLY A 4 5.04 -12.90 -15.40
N VAL A 5 4.79 -13.31 -14.16
CA VAL A 5 4.22 -12.44 -13.12
C VAL A 5 5.37 -12.02 -12.22
N GLY A 6 6.00 -10.90 -12.58
CA GLY A 6 7.07 -10.31 -11.79
C GLY A 6 6.64 -10.10 -10.34
N ALA A 7 7.61 -10.26 -9.42
CA ALA A 7 7.42 -9.85 -8.04
C ALA A 7 7.00 -8.37 -7.99
N PHE A 8 5.95 -8.05 -7.24
CA PHE A 8 5.50 -6.67 -7.08
C PHE A 8 6.20 -6.03 -5.89
N ASP A 9 6.79 -4.86 -6.10
CA ASP A 9 7.46 -4.10 -5.04
C ASP A 9 6.47 -3.38 -4.11
N CYS A 10 5.23 -3.16 -4.54
CA CYS A 10 4.16 -2.61 -3.73
C CYS A 10 2.80 -2.91 -4.37
N LEU A 11 1.79 -3.21 -3.54
CA LEU A 11 0.40 -3.31 -3.96
C LEU A 11 -0.38 -2.07 -3.51
N ILE A 12 -1.02 -1.38 -4.45
CA ILE A 12 -2.05 -0.38 -4.16
C ILE A 12 -3.41 -0.97 -4.52
N THR A 13 -4.38 -0.95 -3.60
CA THR A 13 -5.70 -1.54 -3.86
C THR A 13 -6.85 -0.83 -3.13
N ASP A 14 -8.09 -1.04 -3.58
CA ASP A 14 -9.30 -0.61 -2.87
C ASP A 14 -9.77 -1.72 -1.91
N VAL A 15 -10.43 -1.37 -0.81
CA VAL A 15 -11.12 -2.32 0.05
C VAL A 15 -12.33 -2.92 -0.67
N ARG A 16 -13.15 -2.08 -1.30
CA ARG A 16 -14.42 -2.48 -1.89
C ARG A 16 -14.23 -2.78 -3.36
N MET A 17 -14.04 -4.05 -3.68
CA MET A 17 -13.93 -4.55 -5.05
C MET A 17 -14.95 -5.68 -5.28
N PRO A 18 -15.54 -5.81 -6.48
CA PRO A 18 -16.34 -6.98 -6.84
C PRO A 18 -15.50 -8.26 -6.79
N GLY A 19 -16.08 -9.35 -6.29
CA GLY A 19 -15.41 -10.64 -6.19
C GLY A 19 -14.55 -10.75 -4.93
N LEU A 20 -13.29 -10.33 -5.00
CA LEU A 20 -12.34 -10.42 -3.89
C LEU A 20 -12.14 -9.04 -3.26
N SER A 21 -12.40 -8.90 -1.96
CA SER A 21 -12.14 -7.62 -1.28
C SER A 21 -10.65 -7.35 -1.18
N GLY A 22 -10.25 -6.08 -1.08
CA GLY A 22 -8.83 -5.74 -0.90
C GLY A 22 -8.25 -6.30 0.41
N LEU A 23 -9.07 -6.47 1.44
CA LEU A 23 -8.65 -7.10 2.70
C LEU A 23 -8.36 -8.59 2.51
N ASP A 24 -9.20 -9.30 1.74
CA ASP A 24 -8.98 -10.71 1.46
C ASP A 24 -7.79 -10.90 0.48
N LEU A 25 -7.59 -9.93 -0.43
CA LEU A 25 -6.41 -9.85 -1.28
C LEU A 25 -5.13 -9.68 -0.45
N GLN A 26 -5.12 -8.78 0.54
CA GLN A 26 -4.02 -8.62 1.49
C GLN A 26 -3.73 -9.91 2.25
N ASP A 27 -4.78 -10.60 2.74
CA ASP A 27 -4.64 -11.89 3.43
C ASP A 27 -3.97 -12.94 2.52
N ARG A 28 -4.33 -12.97 1.23
CA ARG A 28 -3.75 -13.88 0.25
C ARG A 28 -2.33 -13.50 -0.14
N LEU A 29 -2.07 -12.22 -0.38
CA LEU A 29 -0.75 -11.72 -0.73
C LEU A 29 0.27 -12.04 0.35
N ARG A 30 -0.10 -11.91 1.64
CA ARG A 30 0.79 -12.27 2.76
C ARG A 30 1.27 -13.72 2.74
N ARG A 31 0.52 -14.64 2.13
CA ARG A 31 0.93 -16.06 1.99
C ARG A 31 1.85 -16.30 0.79
N ILE A 32 1.82 -15.42 -0.20
CA ILE A 32 2.53 -15.58 -1.48
C ILE A 32 3.80 -14.72 -1.50
N SER A 33 3.69 -13.46 -1.07
CA SER A 33 4.76 -12.48 -0.99
C SER A 33 4.60 -11.65 0.29
N PRO A 34 5.03 -12.16 1.46
CA PRO A 34 4.88 -11.48 2.75
C PRO A 34 5.64 -10.15 2.84
N SER A 35 6.65 -9.95 2.00
CA SER A 35 7.46 -8.73 1.95
C SER A 35 6.84 -7.63 1.09
N THR A 36 5.83 -7.91 0.26
CA THR A 36 5.21 -6.88 -0.58
C THR A 36 4.33 -5.97 0.29
N PRO A 37 4.67 -4.67 0.42
CA PRO A 37 3.86 -3.71 1.17
C PRO A 37 2.52 -3.48 0.49
N VAL A 38 1.49 -3.23 1.29
CA VAL A 38 0.13 -2.94 0.82
C VAL A 38 -0.30 -1.55 1.25
N ILE A 39 -0.75 -0.74 0.30
CA ILE A 39 -1.34 0.58 0.52
C ILE A 39 -2.80 0.51 0.07
N PHE A 40 -3.73 0.82 0.98
CA PHE A 40 -5.14 0.94 0.64
C PHE A 40 -5.49 2.35 0.22
N ILE A 41 -6.29 2.48 -0.85
CA ILE A 41 -6.93 3.73 -1.24
C ILE A 41 -8.43 3.44 -1.40
N SER A 42 -9.25 3.88 -0.45
CA SER A 42 -10.68 3.53 -0.42
C SER A 42 -11.58 4.73 -0.12
N ALA A 43 -12.82 4.65 -0.60
CA ALA A 43 -13.89 5.55 -0.17
C ALA A 43 -14.54 5.08 1.16
N ASP A 44 -14.27 3.84 1.59
CA ASP A 44 -14.71 3.32 2.89
C ASP A 44 -13.92 3.99 4.02
N THR A 45 -14.61 4.72 4.88
CA THR A 45 -14.06 5.47 6.03
C THR A 45 -14.30 4.77 7.37
N SER A 46 -14.82 3.53 7.35
CA SER A 46 -15.08 2.75 8.55
C SER A 46 -13.80 2.53 9.36
N ALA A 47 -13.86 2.89 10.65
CA ALA A 47 -12.78 2.63 11.59
C ALA A 47 -12.43 1.13 11.69
N ALA A 48 -13.43 0.26 11.60
CA ALA A 48 -13.22 -1.19 11.63
C ALA A 48 -12.49 -1.69 10.37
N THR A 49 -12.85 -1.18 9.21
CA THR A 49 -12.17 -1.49 7.94
C THR A 49 -10.71 -1.07 7.99
N ARG A 50 -10.45 0.18 8.42
CA ARG A 50 -9.09 0.71 8.58
C ARG A 50 -8.29 -0.11 9.58
N ALA A 51 -8.87 -0.44 10.75
CA ALA A 51 -8.21 -1.27 11.75
C ALA A 51 -7.85 -2.66 11.21
N ARG A 52 -8.76 -3.31 10.47
CA ARG A 52 -8.48 -4.63 9.87
C ARG A 52 -7.35 -4.54 8.84
N ALA A 53 -7.33 -3.52 7.99
CA ALA A 53 -6.25 -3.31 7.02
C ALA A 53 -4.89 -3.14 7.72
N MET A 54 -4.82 -2.25 8.72
CA MET A 54 -3.58 -1.94 9.44
C MET A 54 -3.08 -3.15 10.26
N THR A 55 -3.96 -3.83 11.00
CA THR A 55 -3.63 -5.08 11.70
C THR A 55 -3.19 -6.18 10.75
N GLY A 56 -3.68 -6.14 9.51
CA GLY A 56 -3.22 -7.01 8.41
C GLY A 56 -1.82 -6.71 7.90
N GLY A 57 -1.13 -5.68 8.41
CA GLY A 57 0.20 -5.27 7.96
C GLY A 57 0.18 -4.33 6.75
N ALA A 58 -0.92 -3.59 6.53
CA ALA A 58 -0.92 -2.53 5.53
C ALA A 58 0.06 -1.43 5.93
N ALA A 59 0.84 -0.94 4.97
CA ALA A 59 1.77 0.17 5.18
C ALA A 59 1.03 1.51 5.32
N ALA A 60 -0.10 1.67 4.60
CA ALA A 60 -0.93 2.86 4.69
C ALA A 60 -2.39 2.57 4.31
N PHE A 61 -3.28 3.42 4.80
CA PHE A 61 -4.70 3.47 4.42
C PHE A 61 -5.09 4.92 4.14
N LEU A 62 -5.37 5.23 2.88
CA LEU A 62 -5.69 6.56 2.38
C LEU A 62 -7.16 6.61 1.96
N VAL A 63 -7.81 7.71 2.30
CA VAL A 63 -9.22 7.94 1.95
C VAL A 63 -9.29 8.68 0.62
N LYS A 64 -10.21 8.29 -0.27
CA LYS A 64 -10.49 9.00 -1.52
C LYS A 64 -11.28 10.30 -1.25
N PRO A 65 -11.01 11.40 -1.97
CA PRO A 65 -9.92 11.56 -2.95
C PRO A 65 -8.56 11.67 -2.25
N VAL A 66 -7.53 11.06 -2.85
CA VAL A 66 -6.16 11.09 -2.33
C VAL A 66 -5.33 12.12 -3.07
N ASP A 67 -4.54 12.89 -2.34
CA ASP A 67 -3.53 13.78 -2.91
C ASP A 67 -2.34 12.96 -3.44
N GLY A 68 -1.90 13.26 -4.66
CA GLY A 68 -0.79 12.56 -5.31
C GLY A 68 0.53 12.68 -4.54
N ALA A 69 0.80 13.81 -3.88
CA ALA A 69 1.99 14.02 -3.07
C ALA A 69 1.97 13.14 -1.81
N VAL A 70 0.80 12.96 -1.20
CA VAL A 70 0.61 12.06 -0.04
C VAL A 70 0.87 10.61 -0.45
N LEU A 71 0.25 10.16 -1.56
CA LEU A 71 0.47 8.81 -2.07
C LEU A 71 1.94 8.58 -2.43
N TYR A 72 2.58 9.53 -3.11
CA TYR A 72 3.99 9.46 -3.48
C TYR A 72 4.91 9.35 -2.26
N GLY A 73 4.63 10.12 -1.20
CA GLY A 73 5.37 10.03 0.06
C GLY A 73 5.32 8.64 0.68
N HIS A 74 4.15 8.01 0.70
CA HIS A 74 3.99 6.64 1.17
C HIS A 74 4.69 5.61 0.28
N LEU A 75 4.57 5.75 -1.05
CA LEU A 75 5.27 4.87 -2.00
C LEU A 75 6.78 4.92 -1.81
N ARG A 76 7.37 6.11 -1.71
CA ARG A 76 8.81 6.24 -1.49
C ARG A 76 9.24 5.60 -0.18
N ALA A 77 8.47 5.80 0.89
CA ALA A 77 8.79 5.23 2.19
C ALA A 77 8.79 3.69 2.21
N VAL A 78 7.94 3.04 1.40
CA VAL A 78 7.86 1.57 1.35
C VAL A 78 8.79 0.93 0.32
N LEU A 79 9.11 1.65 -0.77
CA LEU A 79 9.99 1.14 -1.83
C LEU A 79 11.47 1.37 -1.52
N ASP A 80 11.79 2.39 -0.74
CA ASP A 80 13.16 2.72 -0.35
C ASP A 80 13.30 2.86 1.18
N PRO A 81 13.22 1.75 1.93
CA PRO A 81 13.36 1.77 3.40
C PRO A 81 14.81 2.02 3.85
N GLY A 82 15.79 2.03 2.93
CA GLY A 82 17.22 2.18 3.21
C GLY A 82 17.87 3.47 2.69
N GLY A 83 17.18 4.23 1.83
CA GLY A 83 17.60 5.53 1.35
C GLY A 83 17.36 6.60 2.40
N GLY A 84 18.43 7.27 2.80
CA GLY A 84 18.34 8.52 3.56
C GLY A 84 17.26 9.41 2.95
N GLY A 85 16.41 9.96 3.81
CA GLY A 85 15.37 10.90 3.39
C GLY A 85 15.94 11.99 2.48
N PRO A 86 15.10 12.64 1.67
CA PRO A 86 15.55 13.71 0.80
C PRO A 86 16.25 14.70 1.70
N ALA A 87 17.53 14.94 1.45
CA ALA A 87 18.12 16.22 1.79
C ALA A 87 17.13 17.23 1.22
N GLY A 88 16.40 17.92 2.12
CA GLY A 88 15.50 18.99 1.70
C GLY A 88 16.29 19.96 0.82
N PRO A 89 15.64 20.71 -0.07
CA PRO A 89 16.33 21.81 -0.71
C PRO A 89 16.80 22.77 0.40
N SER A 90 18.07 22.64 0.79
CA SER A 90 18.86 23.72 1.34
C SER A 90 19.35 24.48 0.12
N ASP A 91 18.53 25.40 -0.37
CA ASP A 91 18.99 26.53 -1.16
C ASP A 91 18.21 27.76 -0.69
N GLU A 92 18.97 28.57 0.06
CA GLU A 92 18.91 30.02 0.33
C GLU A 92 17.59 30.71 0.71
#